data_AF-A0A6L7VWG6-F1
#
_entry.id   AF-A0A6L7VWG6-F1
#
_cell.length_a   1.000
_cell.length_b   1.000
_cell.length_c   1.000
_cell.angle_alpha   90.00
_cell.angle_beta   90.00
_cell.angle_gamma   90.00
#
_symmetry.space_group_name_H-M   'P 1'
#
loop_
_entity.id
_entity.type
_entity.pdbx_description
1 polymer ?
#
loop_
_entity_poly.entity_id
_entity_poly.type
_entity_poly.pdbx_seq_one_letter_code
_entity_poly.pdbx_strand_id
1 'polypeptide(L)'
;MMNEVITASLNKDSATSGIQEAIDALGERGGSVRIPAGKWRLRQSIVLRSGISLIGDGTATELTIAAPRARFLIRDARKGSRSIYLRGRVPFVADDGVGLNDRPRQWWDGTHALVKSVKGNLVRLSEPLNRGLRVKEGAQIVSLFPGITAVRRDEVSLRDLTLRGSRDPKGRWWQDFTYSAVHTVHCRGVRIQNVAVIDWPSDGISVQGGSDV
;
A
#
# COMPACT_ATOMS: atom_id res chain seq x y z
N MET A 1 17.32 21.38 -17.12
CA MET A 1 16.25 20.70 -17.88
C MET A 1 15.03 20.66 -16.97
N MET A 2 13.91 21.24 -17.41
CA MET A 2 12.67 21.28 -16.62
C MET A 2 12.08 19.87 -16.55
N ASN A 3 11.97 19.33 -15.34
CA ASN A 3 11.16 18.14 -15.10
C ASN A 3 9.71 18.47 -15.44
N GLU A 4 9.08 17.64 -16.25
CA GLU A 4 7.66 17.74 -16.57
C GLU A 4 6.85 17.61 -15.27
N VAL A 5 6.11 18.67 -14.91
CA VAL A 5 5.22 18.67 -13.75
C VAL A 5 3.81 18.48 -14.29
N ILE A 6 3.30 17.25 -14.19
CA ILE A 6 1.90 17.00 -14.50
C ILE A 6 1.09 17.38 -13.26
N THR A 7 0.37 18.50 -13.35
CA THR A 7 -0.72 18.81 -12.42
C THR A 7 -1.97 18.13 -12.95
N ALA A 8 -2.04 16.80 -12.83
CA ALA A 8 -3.17 16.03 -13.33
C ALA A 8 -4.42 16.35 -12.50
N SER A 9 -5.59 16.40 -13.14
CA SER A 9 -6.87 16.31 -12.45
C SER A 9 -7.01 14.91 -11.86
N LEU A 10 -6.59 14.76 -10.60
CA LEU A 10 -6.60 13.49 -9.89
C LEU A 10 -8.04 12.98 -9.70
N ASN A 11 -8.32 11.76 -10.15
CA ASN A 11 -9.62 11.12 -10.04
C ASN A 11 -9.80 10.45 -8.66
N LYS A 12 -10.56 11.07 -7.76
CA LYS A 12 -10.82 10.55 -6.41
C LYS A 12 -11.60 9.24 -6.34
N ASP A 13 -12.24 8.82 -7.43
CA ASP A 13 -13.01 7.56 -7.46
C ASP A 13 -12.12 6.33 -7.67
N SER A 14 -10.88 6.53 -8.11
CA SER A 14 -9.91 5.44 -8.27
C SER A 14 -9.39 4.93 -6.92
N ALA A 15 -8.89 3.69 -6.90
CA ALA A 15 -8.36 3.08 -5.68
C ALA A 15 -7.12 3.80 -5.11
N THR A 16 -6.44 4.63 -5.90
CA THR A 16 -5.32 5.48 -5.45
C THR A 16 -5.65 6.98 -5.53
N SER A 17 -6.93 7.32 -5.69
CA SER A 17 -7.41 8.67 -5.94
C SER A 17 -6.71 9.36 -7.13
N GLY A 18 -6.41 8.63 -8.20
CA GLY A 18 -5.81 9.15 -9.43
C GLY A 18 -4.29 9.33 -9.37
N ILE A 19 -3.66 9.08 -8.22
CA ILE A 19 -2.24 9.37 -8.01
C ILE A 19 -1.36 8.35 -8.74
N GLN A 20 -1.70 7.06 -8.67
CA GLN A 20 -0.95 6.04 -9.42
C GLN A 20 -1.11 6.26 -10.92
N GLU A 21 -2.31 6.59 -11.37
CA GLU A 21 -2.61 6.84 -12.78
C GLU A 21 -1.80 8.05 -13.30
N ALA A 22 -1.63 9.09 -12.48
CA ALA A 22 -0.75 10.21 -12.83
C ALA A 22 0.74 9.81 -12.91
N ILE A 23 1.21 8.92 -12.02
CA ILE A 23 2.57 8.36 -12.09
C ILE A 23 2.75 7.49 -13.35
N ASP A 24 1.74 6.71 -13.69
CA ASP A 24 1.77 5.79 -14.83
C ASP A 24 1.70 6.55 -16.16
N ALA A 25 1.08 7.73 -16.18
CA ALA A 25 1.06 8.64 -17.33
C ALA A 25 2.41 9.34 -17.58
N LEU A 26 3.32 9.37 -16.60
CA LEU A 26 4.66 9.91 -16.80
C LEU A 26 5.51 8.97 -17.68
N GLY A 27 6.32 9.57 -18.54
CA GLY A 27 7.27 8.83 -19.38
C GLY A 27 8.30 8.01 -18.57
N GLU A 28 9.11 7.24 -19.29
CA GLU A 28 10.12 6.36 -18.67
C GLU A 28 11.13 7.09 -17.79
N ARG A 29 11.44 8.36 -18.12
CA ARG A 29 12.37 9.21 -17.36
C ARG A 29 11.83 9.69 -16.01
N GLY A 30 10.57 9.40 -15.70
CA GLY A 30 9.91 9.86 -14.48
C GLY A 30 9.49 11.33 -14.60
N GLY A 31 9.39 12.00 -13.46
CA GLY A 31 8.84 13.34 -13.38
C GLY A 31 8.20 13.60 -12.02
N SER A 32 7.43 14.68 -11.94
CA SER A 32 6.77 15.08 -10.70
C SER A 32 5.25 14.99 -10.82
N VAL A 33 4.62 14.40 -9.80
CA VAL A 33 3.17 14.46 -9.61
C VAL A 33 2.89 15.37 -8.42
N ARG A 34 2.14 16.44 -8.66
CA ARG A 34 1.67 17.35 -7.61
C ARG A 34 0.29 16.89 -7.11
N ILE A 35 0.16 16.75 -5.80
CA ILE A 35 -1.07 16.35 -5.13
C ILE A 35 -1.60 17.60 -4.39
N PRO A 36 -2.65 18.26 -4.90
CA PRO A 36 -3.11 19.51 -4.30
C PRO A 36 -3.67 19.28 -2.90
N ALA A 37 -3.77 20.37 -2.14
CA ALA A 37 -4.42 20.40 -0.85
C ALA A 37 -5.78 19.68 -0.87
N GLY A 38 -6.01 18.85 0.14
CA GLY A 38 -7.22 18.06 0.30
C GLY A 38 -6.96 16.68 0.87
N LYS A 39 -8.06 15.94 1.07
CA LYS A 39 -8.04 14.54 1.49
C LYS A 39 -8.17 13.62 0.28
N TRP A 40 -7.26 12.66 0.19
CA TRP A 40 -7.12 11.69 -0.90
C TRP A 40 -7.16 10.30 -0.28
N ARG A 41 -8.16 9.50 -0.63
CA ARG A 41 -8.39 8.20 0.01
C ARG A 41 -7.70 7.10 -0.79
N LEU A 42 -6.86 6.34 -0.13
CA LEU A 42 -6.21 5.16 -0.69
C LEU A 42 -6.99 3.90 -0.28
N ARG A 43 -7.22 3.02 -1.26
CA ARG A 43 -7.64 1.63 -1.07
C ARG A 43 -6.56 0.64 -1.47
N GLN A 44 -5.49 1.09 -2.12
CA GLN A 44 -4.28 0.33 -2.40
C GLN A 44 -3.05 1.25 -2.39
N SER A 45 -1.85 0.66 -2.46
CA SER A 45 -0.58 1.37 -2.45
C SER A 45 -0.37 2.25 -3.67
N ILE A 46 0.30 3.38 -3.48
CA ILE A 46 0.97 4.11 -4.56
C ILE A 46 2.38 3.52 -4.74
N VAL A 47 2.71 3.07 -5.94
CA VAL A 47 3.99 2.45 -6.30
C VAL A 47 4.85 3.43 -7.07
N LEU A 48 5.98 3.82 -6.49
CA LEU A 48 6.93 4.74 -7.11
C LEU A 48 7.93 3.98 -7.97
N ARG A 49 8.16 4.51 -9.18
CA ARG A 49 9.25 4.11 -10.08
C ARG A 49 10.47 5.01 -9.85
N SER A 50 11.61 4.66 -10.44
CA SER A 50 12.81 5.50 -10.38
C SER A 50 12.54 6.86 -11.04
N GLY A 51 13.12 7.93 -10.49
CA GLY A 51 12.95 9.30 -11.01
C GLY A 51 11.60 9.95 -10.73
N ILE A 52 10.77 9.36 -9.86
CA ILE A 52 9.47 9.92 -9.49
C ILE A 52 9.58 10.81 -8.26
N SER A 53 8.96 11.99 -8.34
CA SER A 53 8.75 12.91 -7.21
C SER A 53 7.27 13.09 -6.93
N LEU A 54 6.82 12.74 -5.71
CA LEU A 54 5.50 13.08 -5.20
C LEU A 54 5.59 14.34 -4.32
N ILE A 55 4.77 15.34 -4.66
CA ILE A 55 4.83 16.66 -4.03
C ILE A 55 3.43 17.07 -3.58
N GLY A 56 3.22 17.26 -2.29
CA GLY A 56 1.97 17.84 -1.77
C GLY A 56 2.06 19.35 -1.51
N ASP A 57 1.02 19.87 -0.84
CA ASP A 57 0.89 21.25 -0.36
C ASP A 57 1.08 21.33 1.18
N GLY A 58 2.06 20.59 1.70
CA GLY A 58 2.37 20.49 3.13
C GLY A 58 1.34 19.65 3.88
N THR A 59 1.02 20.06 5.11
CA THR A 59 0.01 19.38 5.94
C THR A 59 -1.41 19.47 5.37
N ALA A 60 -1.65 20.34 4.38
CA ALA A 60 -2.93 20.46 3.70
C ALA A 60 -3.19 19.30 2.72
N THR A 61 -2.15 18.56 2.29
CA THR A 61 -2.30 17.34 1.49
C THR A 61 -2.29 16.11 2.38
N GLU A 62 -3.44 15.44 2.50
CA GLU A 62 -3.61 14.26 3.35
C GLU A 62 -3.96 13.01 2.52
N LEU A 63 -3.06 12.02 2.51
CA LEU A 63 -3.33 10.68 2.01
C LEU A 63 -3.89 9.83 3.15
N THR A 64 -5.10 9.30 2.99
CA THR A 64 -5.86 8.66 4.06
C THR A 64 -6.21 7.21 3.73
N ILE A 65 -6.26 6.34 4.74
CA ILE A 65 -6.83 5.00 4.62
C ILE A 65 -8.05 4.83 5.52
N ALA A 66 -8.90 3.86 5.19
CA ALA A 66 -9.96 3.43 6.09
C ALA A 66 -9.37 2.68 7.30
N ALA A 67 -10.18 2.55 8.36
CA ALA A 67 -9.91 1.55 9.39
C ALA A 67 -9.73 0.17 8.73
N PRO A 68 -8.61 -0.54 8.98
CA PRO A 68 -8.38 -1.86 8.39
C PRO A 68 -9.50 -2.84 8.76
N ARG A 69 -9.88 -3.67 7.79
CA ARG A 69 -10.90 -4.71 7.97
C ARG A 69 -10.25 -6.06 7.70
N ALA A 70 -10.37 -7.01 8.62
CA ALA A 70 -9.89 -8.37 8.40
C ALA A 70 -10.99 -9.43 8.36
N ARG A 71 -10.66 -10.56 7.72
CA ARG A 71 -11.46 -11.78 7.70
C ARG A 71 -10.55 -13.00 7.79
N PHE A 72 -10.96 -13.98 8.58
CA PHE A 72 -10.33 -15.29 8.61
C PHE A 72 -10.67 -16.10 7.37
N LEU A 73 -9.72 -16.93 6.94
CA LEU A 73 -9.93 -17.96 5.94
C LEU A 73 -10.73 -19.12 6.56
N ILE A 74 -11.51 -19.83 5.73
CA ILE A 74 -12.24 -21.05 6.15
C ILE A 74 -11.58 -22.34 5.67
N ARG A 75 -10.57 -22.26 4.82
CA ARG A 75 -9.79 -23.41 4.31
C ARG A 75 -8.33 -22.98 4.16
N ASP A 76 -7.42 -23.92 4.40
CA ASP A 76 -6.00 -23.71 4.14
C ASP A 76 -5.77 -23.33 2.67
N ALA A 77 -4.80 -22.46 2.44
CA ALA A 77 -4.40 -22.05 1.10
C ALA A 77 -2.95 -22.45 0.86
N ARG A 78 -2.66 -23.02 -0.32
CA ARG A 78 -1.31 -23.47 -0.67
C ARG A 78 -0.47 -22.32 -1.21
N LYS A 79 0.85 -22.38 -1.04
CA LYS A 79 1.79 -21.51 -1.76
C LYS A 79 1.46 -21.51 -3.27
N GLY A 80 1.52 -20.35 -3.90
CA GLY A 80 1.19 -20.19 -5.32
C GLY A 80 -0.30 -19.98 -5.62
N SER A 81 -1.19 -20.22 -4.65
CA SER A 81 -2.64 -20.03 -4.86
C SER A 81 -2.96 -18.55 -5.11
N ARG A 82 -3.90 -18.27 -6.01
CA ARG A 82 -4.49 -16.92 -6.21
C ARG A 82 -5.95 -16.85 -5.79
N SER A 83 -6.41 -17.82 -5.01
CA SER A 83 -7.80 -17.97 -4.61
C SER A 83 -7.87 -18.39 -3.17
N ILE A 84 -8.67 -17.67 -2.39
CA ILE A 84 -8.89 -17.93 -0.97
C ILE A 84 -10.39 -17.90 -0.66
N TYR A 85 -10.77 -18.56 0.42
CA TYR A 85 -12.16 -18.63 0.87
C TYR A 85 -12.27 -18.00 2.26
N LEU A 86 -13.15 -17.02 2.41
CA LEU A 86 -13.28 -16.23 3.62
C LEU A 86 -14.50 -16.62 4.45
N ARG A 87 -14.42 -16.36 5.76
CA ARG A 87 -15.54 -16.57 6.69
C ARG A 87 -16.53 -15.41 6.62
N GLY A 88 -17.81 -15.73 6.42
CA GLY A 88 -18.91 -14.77 6.44
C GLY A 88 -18.88 -13.78 5.26
N ARG A 89 -19.46 -12.60 5.46
CA ARG A 89 -19.51 -11.55 4.43
C ARG A 89 -18.12 -10.99 4.14
N VAL A 90 -17.72 -11.01 2.87
CA VAL A 90 -16.48 -10.44 2.34
C VAL A 90 -16.59 -8.91 2.31
N PRO A 91 -15.72 -8.16 3.03
CA PRO A 91 -15.80 -6.71 3.08
C PRO A 91 -14.97 -6.01 1.97
N PHE A 92 -14.33 -6.76 1.08
CA PHE A 92 -13.43 -6.22 0.06
C PHE A 92 -14.11 -6.11 -1.31
N VAL A 93 -13.62 -5.20 -2.13
CA VAL A 93 -14.05 -5.02 -3.53
C VAL A 93 -12.84 -5.11 -4.47
N ALA A 94 -13.09 -5.13 -5.78
CA ALA A 94 -12.02 -5.11 -6.76
C ALA A 94 -11.09 -3.90 -6.54
N ASP A 95 -9.79 -4.13 -6.75
CA ASP A 95 -8.69 -3.18 -6.61
C ASP A 95 -8.40 -2.71 -5.18
N ASP A 96 -9.02 -3.32 -4.16
CA ASP A 96 -8.57 -3.16 -2.77
C ASP A 96 -7.20 -3.85 -2.58
N GLY A 97 -6.24 -3.10 -2.05
CA GLY A 97 -4.97 -3.60 -1.55
C GLY A 97 -5.17 -4.38 -0.25
N VAL A 98 -4.54 -5.55 -0.17
CA VAL A 98 -4.73 -6.49 0.93
C VAL A 98 -3.43 -7.18 1.33
N GLY A 99 -3.28 -7.36 2.64
CA GLY A 99 -2.26 -8.20 3.26
C GLY A 99 -2.82 -9.55 3.65
N LEU A 100 -2.04 -10.62 3.49
CA LEU A 100 -2.41 -11.97 3.88
C LEU A 100 -1.31 -12.62 4.71
N ASN A 101 -1.69 -13.20 5.84
CA ASN A 101 -0.77 -13.88 6.72
C ASN A 101 -1.46 -14.86 7.70
N ASP A 102 -0.65 -15.66 8.39
CA ASP A 102 -1.03 -16.42 9.58
C ASP A 102 0.00 -16.20 10.71
N ARG A 103 -0.30 -16.59 11.96
CA ARG A 103 0.50 -16.22 13.15
C ARG A 103 1.98 -16.59 13.13
N PRO A 104 2.43 -17.77 12.68
CA PRO A 104 3.81 -18.20 12.90
C PRO A 104 4.86 -17.44 12.09
N ARG A 105 4.49 -16.66 11.06
CA ARG A 105 5.47 -16.01 10.16
C ARG A 105 4.97 -14.66 9.66
N GLN A 106 5.53 -13.60 10.20
CA GLN A 106 5.29 -12.21 9.78
C GLN A 106 6.46 -11.76 8.89
N TRP A 107 6.61 -10.47 8.58
CA TRP A 107 7.75 -9.89 7.85
C TRP A 107 7.67 -10.16 6.34
N TRP A 108 8.80 -10.35 5.67
CA TRP A 108 8.92 -10.57 4.22
C TRP A 108 8.09 -11.75 3.67
N ASP A 109 7.68 -12.67 4.53
CA ASP A 109 6.90 -13.86 4.17
C ASP A 109 5.40 -13.57 3.96
N GLY A 110 4.92 -12.39 4.36
CA GLY A 110 3.57 -11.93 4.09
C GLY A 110 3.29 -11.81 2.60
N THR A 111 2.04 -12.00 2.20
CA THR A 111 1.61 -11.71 0.81
C THR A 111 0.87 -10.38 0.78
N HIS A 112 1.29 -9.49 -0.12
CA HIS A 112 0.55 -8.27 -0.48
C HIS A 112 -0.02 -8.48 -1.88
N ALA A 113 -1.29 -8.15 -2.08
CA ALA A 113 -1.98 -8.34 -3.35
C ALA A 113 -3.10 -7.33 -3.54
N LEU A 114 -3.66 -7.29 -4.75
CA LEU A 114 -4.93 -6.66 -5.04
C LEU A 114 -6.04 -7.71 -5.10
N VAL A 115 -7.23 -7.35 -4.64
CA VAL A 115 -8.44 -8.13 -4.88
C VAL A 115 -8.86 -7.98 -6.35
N LYS A 116 -8.91 -9.08 -7.09
CA LYS A 116 -9.34 -9.08 -8.50
C LYS A 116 -10.84 -9.30 -8.66
N SER A 117 -11.43 -10.15 -7.82
CA SER A 117 -12.88 -10.38 -7.81
C SER A 117 -13.33 -11.05 -6.52
N VAL A 118 -14.61 -10.87 -6.20
CA VAL A 118 -15.29 -11.53 -5.09
C VAL A 118 -16.54 -12.23 -5.64
N LYS A 119 -16.67 -13.53 -5.38
CA LYS A 119 -17.87 -14.33 -5.72
C LYS A 119 -18.31 -15.12 -4.49
N GLY A 120 -19.34 -14.64 -3.79
CA GLY A 120 -19.73 -15.20 -2.50
C GLY A 120 -18.61 -15.04 -1.48
N ASN A 121 -18.04 -16.16 -1.02
CA ASN A 121 -16.90 -16.18 -0.09
C ASN A 121 -15.54 -16.41 -0.77
N LEU A 122 -15.52 -16.64 -2.09
CA LEU A 122 -14.30 -16.79 -2.87
C LEU A 122 -13.75 -15.41 -3.24
N VAL A 123 -12.47 -15.19 -2.93
CA VAL A 123 -11.71 -14.00 -3.33
C VAL A 123 -10.57 -14.44 -4.25
N ARG A 124 -10.44 -13.77 -5.40
CA ARG A 124 -9.28 -13.92 -6.29
C ARG A 124 -8.29 -12.78 -6.10
N LEU A 125 -7.00 -13.10 -6.08
CA LEU A 125 -5.89 -12.18 -5.84
C LEU A 125 -5.11 -11.92 -7.14
N SER A 126 -4.49 -10.74 -7.25
CA SER A 126 -3.55 -10.44 -8.33
C SER A 126 -2.27 -11.27 -8.22
N GLU A 127 -1.75 -11.36 -7.00
CA GLU A 127 -0.51 -12.07 -6.70
C GLU A 127 -0.76 -13.47 -6.13
N PRO A 128 0.12 -14.44 -6.44
CA PRO A 128 0.10 -15.74 -5.79
C PRO A 128 0.54 -15.60 -4.33
N LEU A 129 0.02 -16.45 -3.45
CA LEU A 129 0.51 -16.51 -2.08
C LEU A 129 2.00 -16.90 -2.04
N ASN A 130 2.82 -16.08 -1.39
CA ASN A 130 4.26 -16.31 -1.20
C ASN A 130 4.54 -17.64 -0.47
N ARG A 131 3.57 -18.08 0.36
CA ARG A 131 3.61 -19.33 1.12
C ARG A 131 2.22 -19.90 1.35
N GLY A 132 2.16 -21.09 1.94
CA GLY A 132 0.90 -21.65 2.43
C GLY A 132 0.42 -20.90 3.69
N LEU A 133 -0.89 -20.74 3.80
CA LEU A 133 -1.57 -20.17 4.96
C LEU A 133 -2.47 -21.23 5.62
N ARG A 134 -2.39 -21.36 6.94
CA ARG A 134 -3.12 -22.36 7.71
C ARG A 134 -4.20 -21.74 8.59
N VAL A 135 -5.43 -22.25 8.46
CA VAL A 135 -6.59 -21.80 9.23
C VAL A 135 -6.37 -21.99 10.73
N LYS A 136 -5.78 -23.13 11.13
CA LYS A 136 -5.46 -23.40 12.54
C LYS A 136 -4.50 -22.38 13.16
N GLU A 137 -3.69 -21.72 12.32
CA GLU A 137 -2.73 -20.68 12.72
C GLU A 137 -3.33 -19.27 12.62
N GLY A 138 -4.64 -19.15 12.40
CA GLY A 138 -5.33 -17.88 12.28
C GLY A 138 -5.10 -17.18 10.94
N ALA A 139 -4.99 -17.93 9.85
CA ALA A 139 -4.90 -17.36 8.51
C ALA A 139 -6.00 -16.33 8.24
N GLN A 140 -5.60 -15.12 7.89
CA GLN A 140 -6.50 -14.01 7.64
C GLN A 140 -6.00 -13.15 6.48
N ILE A 141 -6.93 -12.37 5.94
CA ILE A 141 -6.71 -11.28 4.99
C ILE A 141 -7.11 -9.97 5.68
N VAL A 142 -6.38 -8.89 5.43
CA VAL A 142 -6.65 -7.55 5.97
C VAL A 142 -6.57 -6.51 4.86
N SER A 143 -7.46 -5.50 4.87
CA SER A 143 -7.35 -4.32 3.99
C SER A 143 -6.30 -3.34 4.53
N LEU A 144 -5.07 -3.80 4.68
CA LEU A 144 -3.91 -3.01 5.03
C LEU A 144 -2.81 -3.31 4.02
N PHE A 145 -2.14 -2.25 3.58
CA PHE A 145 -1.14 -2.22 2.52
C PHE A 145 -0.24 -1.02 2.81
N PRO A 146 1.00 -0.98 2.28
CA PRO A 146 1.83 0.19 2.46
C PRO A 146 1.21 1.39 1.73
N GLY A 147 1.22 2.58 2.33
CA GLY A 147 0.59 3.76 1.72
C GLY A 147 1.26 4.14 0.41
N ILE A 148 2.57 4.36 0.48
CA ILE A 148 3.47 4.59 -0.65
C ILE A 148 4.60 3.56 -0.59
N THR A 149 4.96 2.95 -1.72
CA THR A 149 6.04 1.96 -1.76
C THR A 149 6.97 2.12 -2.96
N ALA A 150 8.26 1.83 -2.74
CA ALA A 150 9.28 1.74 -3.77
C ALA A 150 10.16 0.52 -3.49
N VAL A 151 10.44 -0.30 -4.51
CA VAL A 151 11.29 -1.49 -4.38
C VAL A 151 12.30 -1.53 -5.50
N ARG A 152 13.60 -1.55 -5.16
CA ARG A 152 14.73 -1.53 -6.10
C ARG A 152 14.64 -0.35 -7.07
N ARG A 153 14.57 0.86 -6.52
CA ARG A 153 14.40 2.12 -7.26
C ARG A 153 15.47 3.15 -6.89
N ASP A 154 15.77 4.03 -7.83
CA ASP A 154 16.73 5.11 -7.69
C ASP A 154 16.04 6.47 -7.81
N GLU A 155 16.53 7.48 -7.09
CA GLU A 155 16.10 8.88 -7.19
C GLU A 155 14.58 9.04 -7.04
N VAL A 156 14.08 8.67 -5.87
CA VAL A 156 12.66 8.78 -5.50
C VAL A 156 12.49 9.89 -4.47
N SER A 157 11.54 10.80 -4.68
CA SER A 157 11.27 11.88 -3.73
C SER A 157 9.82 11.88 -3.27
N LEU A 158 9.62 12.06 -1.97
CA LEU A 158 8.33 12.33 -1.34
C LEU A 158 8.48 13.61 -0.52
N ARG A 159 7.64 14.61 -0.77
CA ARG A 159 7.68 15.83 0.03
C ARG A 159 6.34 16.51 0.25
N ASP A 160 6.30 17.24 1.36
CA ASP A 160 5.24 18.20 1.69
C ASP A 160 3.84 17.55 1.73
N LEU A 161 3.68 16.43 2.44
CA LEU A 161 2.39 15.73 2.55
C LEU A 161 2.23 15.00 3.89
N THR A 162 0.99 14.62 4.21
CA THR A 162 0.67 13.82 5.39
C THR A 162 0.08 12.48 4.96
N LEU A 163 0.58 11.36 5.51
CA LEU A 163 -0.11 10.08 5.49
C LEU A 163 -0.85 9.89 6.82
N ARG A 164 -2.17 9.71 6.75
CA ARG A 164 -3.02 9.51 7.90
C ARG A 164 -3.67 8.14 7.86
N GLY A 165 -3.33 7.33 8.84
CA GLY A 165 -3.98 6.05 9.07
C GLY A 165 -5.32 6.18 9.76
N SER A 166 -5.85 5.04 10.17
CA SER A 166 -7.00 4.94 11.05
C SER A 166 -6.68 3.84 12.04
N ARG A 167 -6.00 4.21 13.13
CA ARG A 167 -5.65 3.29 14.19
C ARG A 167 -6.94 2.74 14.79
N ASP A 168 -7.25 1.48 14.50
CA ASP A 168 -8.22 0.72 15.28
C ASP A 168 -7.49 0.26 16.55
N PRO A 169 -7.77 0.84 17.74
CA PRO A 169 -7.10 0.46 18.98
C PRO A 169 -7.40 -0.98 19.41
N LYS A 170 -8.44 -1.60 18.84
CA LYS A 170 -8.81 -3.01 19.09
C LYS A 170 -8.33 -3.94 17.99
N GLY A 171 -7.83 -3.38 16.90
CA GLY A 171 -7.34 -4.10 15.74
C GLY A 171 -6.08 -4.88 16.07
N ARG A 172 -6.21 -6.20 16.28
CA ARG A 172 -5.08 -7.14 16.36
C ARG A 172 -4.55 -7.44 14.95
N TRP A 173 -4.14 -6.40 14.23
CA TRP A 173 -3.43 -6.54 12.96
C TRP A 173 -1.94 -6.79 13.23
N TRP A 174 -1.24 -7.33 12.25
CA TRP A 174 0.21 -7.53 12.37
C TRP A 174 0.93 -6.18 12.35
N GLN A 175 1.81 -5.96 13.32
CA GLN A 175 2.77 -4.86 13.28
C GLN A 175 3.97 -5.37 12.49
N ASP A 176 4.01 -5.02 11.22
CA ASP A 176 4.98 -5.53 10.25
C ASP A 176 5.33 -4.39 9.27
N PHE A 177 6.63 -4.17 9.12
CA PHE A 177 7.21 -3.05 8.36
C PHE A 177 6.77 -3.03 6.89
N THR A 178 6.34 -4.17 6.34
CA THR A 178 5.81 -4.26 4.97
C THR A 178 4.47 -3.55 4.78
N TYR A 179 3.78 -3.20 5.88
CA TYR A 179 2.54 -2.41 5.89
C TYR A 179 2.76 -0.94 6.27
N SER A 180 4.00 -0.46 6.27
CA SER A 180 4.34 0.91 6.67
C SER A 180 3.71 1.99 5.80
N ALA A 181 3.54 3.21 6.32
CA ALA A 181 2.92 4.28 5.52
C ALA A 181 3.79 4.64 4.31
N VAL A 182 5.10 4.71 4.51
CA VAL A 182 6.10 4.78 3.44
C VAL A 182 7.02 3.56 3.55
N HIS A 183 7.06 2.73 2.52
CA HIS A 183 7.83 1.49 2.49
C HIS A 183 8.84 1.46 1.33
N THR A 184 10.13 1.63 1.63
CA THR A 184 11.20 1.58 0.62
C THR A 184 12.10 0.38 0.84
N VAL A 185 12.42 -0.36 -0.21
CA VAL A 185 13.22 -1.60 -0.14
C VAL A 185 14.31 -1.60 -1.19
N HIS A 186 15.57 -1.68 -0.77
CA HIS A 186 16.75 -1.65 -1.67
C HIS A 186 16.74 -0.45 -2.63
N CYS A 187 16.39 0.73 -2.13
CA CYS A 187 16.36 1.96 -2.91
C CYS A 187 17.63 2.79 -2.70
N ARG A 188 17.94 3.68 -3.64
CA ARG A 188 19.05 4.63 -3.54
C ARG A 188 18.65 6.05 -3.92
N GLY A 189 19.20 7.05 -3.24
CA GLY A 189 18.89 8.46 -3.52
C GLY A 189 17.44 8.79 -3.20
N VAL A 190 16.90 8.21 -2.13
CA VAL A 190 15.53 8.50 -1.68
C VAL A 190 15.55 9.80 -0.87
N ARG A 191 14.57 10.67 -1.07
CA ARG A 191 14.41 11.91 -0.28
C ARG A 191 13.01 11.99 0.28
N ILE A 192 12.88 11.92 1.60
CA ILE A 192 11.61 12.08 2.32
C ILE A 192 11.68 13.37 3.15
N GLN A 193 10.97 14.41 2.72
CA GLN A 193 11.11 15.76 3.30
C GLN A 193 9.75 16.35 3.68
N ASN A 194 9.60 16.89 4.89
CA ASN A 194 8.32 17.47 5.36
C ASN A 194 7.13 16.50 5.22
N VAL A 195 7.37 15.21 5.49
CA VAL A 195 6.33 14.18 5.48
C VAL A 195 5.92 13.85 6.91
N ALA A 196 4.64 13.97 7.20
CA ALA A 196 4.07 13.56 8.49
C ALA A 196 3.35 12.22 8.33
N VAL A 197 3.52 11.32 9.31
CA VAL A 197 2.73 10.08 9.39
C VAL A 197 2.00 10.04 10.72
N ILE A 198 0.67 9.93 10.67
CA ILE A 198 -0.20 10.03 11.83
C ILE A 198 -1.14 8.82 11.89
N ASP A 199 -1.20 8.15 13.04
CA ASP A 199 -2.11 7.03 13.32
C ASP A 199 -2.07 5.89 12.29
N TRP A 200 -0.92 5.69 11.65
CA TRP A 200 -0.73 4.57 10.74
C TRP A 200 -0.78 3.24 11.52
N PRO A 201 -1.47 2.19 11.03
CA PRO A 201 -1.62 0.93 11.77
C PRO A 201 -0.34 0.10 11.96
N SER A 202 0.75 0.46 11.27
CA SER A 202 2.08 -0.15 11.34
C SER A 202 3.15 0.95 11.40
N ASP A 203 4.39 0.66 11.05
CA ASP A 203 5.48 1.65 11.03
C ASP A 203 5.10 2.89 10.18
N GLY A 204 5.56 4.06 10.61
CA GLY A 204 5.32 5.27 9.84
C GLY A 204 6.11 5.28 8.54
N ILE A 205 7.44 5.19 8.65
CA ILE A 205 8.37 5.14 7.52
C ILE A 205 9.28 3.94 7.76
N SER A 206 9.38 3.05 6.79
CA SER A 206 10.28 1.89 6.83
C SER A 206 11.22 1.90 5.63
N VAL A 207 12.52 1.88 5.94
CA VAL A 207 13.62 1.80 4.97
C VAL A 207 14.32 0.46 5.17
N GLN A 208 14.31 -0.38 4.14
CA GLN A 208 14.82 -1.75 4.20
C GLN A 208 15.92 -1.97 3.16
N GLY A 209 17.16 -1.79 3.57
CA GLY A 209 18.33 -1.88 2.69
C GLY A 209 18.38 -0.79 1.62
N GLY A 210 19.51 -0.71 0.91
CA GLY A 210 19.82 0.40 0.00
C GLY A 210 20.85 1.36 0.58
N SER A 211 21.00 2.55 -0.01
CA SER A 211 21.92 3.60 0.43
C SER A 211 21.33 4.99 0.16
N ASP A 212 21.84 6.04 0.81
CA ASP A 212 21.50 7.44 0.50
C ASP A 212 20.00 7.76 0.60
N VAL A 213 19.44 7.68 1.83
CA VAL A 213 18.02 7.92 2.17
C VAL A 213 17.89 9.05 3.19
#